data_AF-A0AAV7G1H1-F1
#
_entry.id   AF-A0AAV7G1H1-F1
#
_cell.length_a   1.000
_cell.length_b   1.000
_cell.length_c   1.000
_cell.angle_alpha   90.00
_cell.angle_beta   90.00
_cell.angle_gamma   90.00
#
_symmetry.space_group_name_H-M   'P 1'
#
loop_
_entity.id
_entity.type
_entity.pdbx_description
1 polymer ?
#
loop_
_entity_poly.entity_id
_entity_poly.type
_entity_poly.pdbx_seq_one_letter_code
_entity_poly.pdbx_strand_id
1 'polypeptide(L)'
;MLIVVQHAMKALISNDLLGHSDMDVNVSIASCLSEIIRITAPDAPYDDDTMKEIFELVVRTFKNLDDMSTRSFPKRVSIIKTVAKL
;
A
#
# COMPACT_ATOMS: atom_id res chain seq x y z
N MET A 1 1.46 12.32 -16.49
CA MET A 1 1.13 12.04 -15.08
C MET A 1 1.85 10.79 -14.56
N LEU A 2 1.84 9.66 -15.29
CA LEU A 2 2.44 8.40 -14.86
C LEU A 2 3.98 8.39 -14.74
N ILE A 3 4.70 9.23 -15.49
CA ILE A 3 6.19 9.21 -15.51
C ILE A 3 6.80 9.56 -14.14
N VAL A 4 6.11 10.36 -13.32
CA VAL A 4 6.66 10.83 -12.05
C VAL A 4 6.69 9.72 -10.98
N VAL A 5 5.77 8.75 -11.05
CA VAL A 5 5.64 7.69 -10.04
C VAL A 5 6.39 6.41 -10.39
N GLN A 6 6.84 6.21 -11.64
CA GLN A 6 7.47 4.96 -12.08
C GLN A 6 8.68 4.52 -11.24
N HIS A 7 9.53 5.46 -10.83
CA HIS A 7 10.69 5.14 -9.98
C HIS A 7 10.24 4.70 -8.58
N ALA A 8 9.24 5.38 -8.01
CA ALA A 8 8.68 5.01 -6.72
C ALA A 8 7.97 3.65 -6.81
N MET A 9 7.24 3.38 -7.89
CA MET A 9 6.56 2.09 -8.12
C MET A 9 7.55 0.92 -8.04
N LYS A 10 8.66 1.01 -8.78
CA LYS A 10 9.70 -0.03 -8.77
C LYS A 10 10.39 -0.16 -7.41
N ALA A 11 10.65 0.96 -6.73
CA ALA A 11 11.30 0.96 -5.43
C ALA A 11 10.42 0.33 -4.35
N LEU A 12 9.13 0.66 -4.32
CA LEU A 12 8.18 0.23 -3.28
C LEU A 12 7.89 -1.27 -3.29
N ILE A 13 8.16 -1.96 -4.41
CA ILE A 13 8.00 -3.41 -4.54
C ILE A 13 9.31 -4.19 -4.29
N SER A 14 10.36 -3.54 -3.77
CA SER A 14 11.56 -4.28 -3.39
C SER A 14 11.29 -5.21 -2.19
N ASN A 15 11.96 -6.36 -2.14
CA ASN A 15 11.84 -7.31 -1.03
C ASN A 15 12.24 -6.70 0.34
N ASP A 16 13.06 -5.64 0.34
CA ASP A 16 13.43 -4.94 1.57
C ASP A 16 12.28 -4.10 2.14
N LEU A 17 11.31 -3.71 1.29
CA LEU A 17 10.17 -2.88 1.66
C LEU A 17 8.89 -3.72 1.76
N LEU A 18 8.58 -4.53 0.75
CA LEU A 18 7.45 -5.46 0.76
C LEU A 18 7.68 -6.53 1.84
N GLY A 19 7.00 -6.38 2.97
CA GLY A 19 7.14 -7.32 4.09
C GLY A 19 8.25 -6.95 5.08
N HIS A 20 8.65 -5.68 5.14
CA HIS A 20 9.57 -5.16 6.15
C HIS A 20 9.15 -5.57 7.58
N SER A 21 10.08 -5.74 8.50
CA SER A 21 9.80 -6.23 9.86
C SER A 21 8.98 -5.23 10.70
N ASP A 22 9.22 -3.94 10.50
CA ASP A 22 8.47 -2.85 11.13
C ASP A 22 7.07 -2.68 10.49
N MET A 23 6.03 -2.76 11.31
CA MET A 23 4.64 -2.60 10.89
C MET A 23 4.31 -1.18 10.41
N ASP A 24 4.90 -0.14 11.00
CA ASP A 24 4.62 1.24 10.59
C ASP A 24 5.23 1.56 9.22
N VAL A 25 6.34 0.89 8.87
CA VAL A 25 6.91 0.90 7.52
C VAL A 25 5.95 0.23 6.54
N ASN A 26 5.45 -0.95 6.86
CA ASN A 26 4.44 -1.66 6.05
C ASN A 26 3.17 -0.82 5.81
N VAL A 27 2.64 -0.17 6.85
CA VAL A 27 1.47 0.73 6.71
C VAL A 27 1.79 1.90 5.79
N SER A 28 3.00 2.45 5.86
CA SER A 28 3.43 3.53 4.98
C SER A 28 3.54 3.11 3.52
N ILE A 29 4.12 1.94 3.26
CA ILE A 29 4.27 1.36 1.92
C ILE A 29 2.89 1.03 1.33
N ALA A 30 2.02 0.36 2.08
CA ALA A 30 0.66 0.03 1.67
C ALA A 30 -0.13 1.27 1.27
N SER A 31 -0.03 2.36 2.07
CA SER A 31 -0.68 3.63 1.75
C SER A 31 -0.20 4.22 0.43
N CYS A 32 1.11 4.17 0.13
CA CYS A 32 1.63 4.65 -1.14
C CYS A 32 1.17 3.76 -2.31
N LEU A 33 1.23 2.45 -2.14
CA LEU A 33 0.84 1.49 -3.17
C LEU A 33 -0.67 1.56 -3.49
N SER A 34 -1.53 1.71 -2.48
CA SER A 34 -2.97 1.92 -2.70
C SER A 34 -3.25 3.19 -3.52
N GLU A 35 -2.53 4.29 -3.27
CA GLU A 35 -2.65 5.50 -4.09
C GLU A 35 -2.11 5.30 -5.51
N ILE A 36 -0.99 4.58 -5.67
CA ILE A 36 -0.46 4.22 -7.00
C ILE A 36 -1.51 3.45 -7.81
N ILE A 37 -2.14 2.42 -7.22
CA ILE A 37 -3.20 1.66 -7.89
C ILE A 37 -4.35 2.61 -8.27
N ARG A 38 -4.78 3.49 -7.36
CA ARG A 38 -5.86 4.45 -7.62
C ARG A 38 -5.57 5.42 -8.78
N ILE A 39 -4.34 5.95 -8.87
CA ILE A 39 -3.98 6.94 -9.91
C ILE A 39 -3.65 6.31 -11.26
N THR A 40 -3.31 5.01 -11.27
CA THR A 40 -3.00 4.27 -12.50
C THR A 40 -4.22 3.59 -13.09
N ALA A 41 -5.27 3.37 -12.28
CA ALA A 41 -6.56 2.89 -12.76
C ALA A 41 -7.08 3.70 -13.96
N PRO A 42 -7.66 3.04 -14.99
CA PRO A 42 -8.03 1.62 -15.02
C PRO A 42 -6.87 0.67 -15.34
N ASP A 43 -5.69 1.18 -15.69
CA ASP A 43 -4.54 0.38 -16.08
C ASP A 43 -3.83 -0.17 -14.83
N ALA A 44 -3.66 -1.50 -14.77
CA ALA A 44 -2.97 -2.12 -13.66
C ALA A 44 -1.49 -1.69 -13.61
N PRO A 45 -0.98 -1.23 -12.45
CA PRO A 45 0.41 -0.77 -12.35
C PRO A 45 1.45 -1.90 -12.34
N TYR A 46 1.05 -3.13 -12.02
CA TYR A 46 1.90 -4.31 -11.87
C TYR A 46 1.19 -5.56 -12.41
N ASP A 47 1.94 -6.65 -12.60
CA ASP A 47 1.39 -7.98 -12.91
C ASP A 47 0.61 -8.59 -11.74
N ASP A 48 -0.15 -9.65 -12.02
CA ASP A 48 -1.06 -10.29 -11.07
C ASP A 48 -0.36 -10.84 -9.82
N ASP A 49 0.85 -11.38 -9.95
CA ASP A 49 1.62 -11.93 -8.82
C ASP A 49 2.05 -10.80 -7.88
N THR A 50 2.57 -9.71 -8.44
CA THR A 50 2.92 -8.50 -7.67
C THR A 50 1.68 -7.87 -7.04
N MET A 51 0.57 -7.76 -7.77
CA MET A 51 -0.69 -7.23 -7.25
C MET A 51 -1.20 -8.05 -6.06
N LYS A 52 -1.08 -9.37 -6.10
CA LYS A 52 -1.45 -10.25 -4.99
C LYS A 52 -0.64 -9.94 -3.73
N GLU A 53 0.69 -9.82 -3.83
CA GLU A 53 1.54 -9.47 -2.68
C GLU A 53 1.19 -8.10 -2.09
N ILE A 54 0.87 -7.12 -2.95
CA ILE A 54 0.43 -5.80 -2.50
C ILE A 54 -0.89 -5.88 -1.75
N PHE A 55 -1.87 -6.65 -2.23
CA PHE A 55 -3.14 -6.84 -1.53
C PHE A 55 -2.97 -7.58 -0.20
N GLU A 56 -2.09 -8.58 -0.13
CA GLU A 56 -1.74 -9.25 1.12
C GLU A 56 -1.13 -8.26 2.13
N LEU A 57 -0.22 -7.39 1.68
CA LEU A 57 0.32 -6.30 2.51
C LEU A 57 -0.80 -5.38 3.01
N VAL A 58 -1.69 -4.91 2.14
CA VAL A 58 -2.83 -4.04 2.50
C VAL A 58 -3.69 -4.72 3.58
N VAL A 59 -4.06 -5.99 3.41
CA VAL A 59 -4.84 -6.73 4.39
C VAL A 59 -4.11 -6.85 5.73
N ARG A 60 -2.78 -7.07 5.72
CA ARG A 60 -1.97 -7.09 6.95
C ARG A 60 -2.01 -5.76 7.70
N THR A 61 -2.13 -4.62 7.01
CA THR A 61 -2.30 -3.31 7.65
C THR A 61 -3.64 -3.11 8.35
N PHE A 62 -4.59 -4.02 8.20
CA PHE A 62 -5.86 -3.98 8.92
C PHE A 62 -5.81 -4.74 10.25
N LYS A 63 -4.71 -5.43 10.55
CA LYS A 63 -4.47 -5.98 11.88
C LYS A 63 -4.37 -4.86 12.91
N ASN A 64 -5.06 -5.02 14.05
CA ASN A 64 -5.12 -4.06 15.16
C ASN A 64 -5.78 -2.71 14.81
N LEU A 65 -6.76 -2.70 13.90
CA LEU A 65 -7.57 -1.50 13.61
C LEU A 65 -8.42 -1.04 14.80
N ASP A 66 -8.64 -1.92 15.78
CA ASP A 66 -9.28 -1.61 17.05
C ASP A 66 -8.40 -0.73 17.96
N ASP A 67 -7.08 -0.72 17.74
CA ASP A 67 -6.15 0.12 18.50
C ASP A 67 -5.93 1.50 17.83
N MET A 68 -6.79 2.45 18.23
CA MET A 68 -6.73 3.84 17.77
C MET A 68 -5.57 4.65 18.38
N SER A 69 -4.83 4.10 19.34
CA SER A 69 -3.71 4.81 19.99
C SER A 69 -2.41 4.75 19.16
N THR A 70 -2.34 3.84 18.18
CA THR A 70 -1.16 3.68 17.34
C THR A 70 -0.92 4.89 16.45
N ARG A 71 0.35 5.26 16.25
CA ARG A 71 0.75 6.36 15.35
C ARG A 71 0.28 6.13 13.91
N SER A 72 0.23 4.87 13.47
CA SER A 72 -0.17 4.50 12.12
C SER A 72 -1.69 4.43 11.90
N PHE A 73 -2.52 4.53 12.95
CA PHE A 73 -3.98 4.44 12.83
C PHE A 73 -4.59 5.38 11.77
N PRO A 74 -4.26 6.69 11.72
CA PRO A 74 -4.82 7.58 10.70
C PRO A 74 -4.49 7.13 9.27
N LYS A 75 -3.30 6.56 9.07
CA LYS A 75 -2.86 6.06 7.77
C LYS A 75 -3.58 4.77 7.38
N ARG A 76 -3.84 3.87 8.34
CA ARG A 76 -4.68 2.68 8.11
C ARG A 76 -6.10 3.05 7.68
N VAL A 77 -6.70 4.06 8.33
CA VAL A 77 -8.00 4.61 7.90
C VAL A 77 -7.95 5.19 6.48
N SER A 78 -6.85 5.85 6.11
CA SER A 78 -6.64 6.34 4.74
C SER A 78 -6.59 5.19 3.73
N ILE A 79 -5.86 4.11 4.03
CA ILE A 79 -5.79 2.92 3.17
C ILE A 79 -7.19 2.36 2.92
N ILE A 80 -8.00 2.16 3.97
CA ILE A 80 -9.38 1.65 3.84
C ILE A 80 -10.20 2.54 2.90
N LYS A 81 -10.14 3.86 3.09
CA LYS A 81 -10.88 4.83 2.27
C LYS A 81 -10.42 4.83 0.81
N THR A 82 -9.14 4.62 0.56
CA THR A 82 -8.58 4.55 -0.80
C THR A 82 -8.98 3.24 -1.47
N VAL A 83 -8.80 2.10 -0.79
CA VAL A 83 -9.12 0.77 -1.32
C VAL A 83 -10.62 0.61 -1.58
N ALA A 84 -11.50 1.17 -0.74
CA ALA A 84 -12.94 1.14 -0.97
C ALA A 84 -13.42 1.92 -2.22
N LYS A 85 -12.53 2.70 -2.84
CA LYS A 85 -12.79 3.48 -4.06
C LYS A 85 -12.06 2.93 -5.29
N LEU A 86 -11.21 1.91 -5.11
CA LEU A 86 -10.62 1.16 -6.23
C LEU A 86 -11.72 0.36 -6.92
#